data_AF-A0A7I8W7J1-F1
#
_entry.id   AF-A0A7I8W7J1-F1
#
_cell.length_a   1.000
_cell.length_b   1.000
_cell.length_c   1.000
_cell.angle_alpha   90.00
_cell.angle_beta   90.00
_cell.angle_gamma   90.00
#
_symmetry.space_group_name_H-M   'P 1'
#
loop_
_entity.id
_entity.type
_entity.pdbx_description
1 polymer ?
#
loop_
_entity_poly.entity_id
_entity_poly.type
_entity_poly.pdbx_seq_one_letter_code
_entity_poly.pdbx_strand_id
1 'polypeptide(L)'
;MAEQTVSKDLEDVKIEDDRVDPWKVECNSLKGIDYDKLIKTFGSSKIDQALIDRIEKITGKPVHPLLRRGIFFSHRDLNIILDLYEKNQPFYLYTGRGPSSESLHMGHLIPFIFTKWLQDTFDVPLIIQLTDDEKFLWKDLTVEESNRLAFENAKDIIACGFNKDKTFIFSDIDYISSSKAFYVQMLKIQKCVNLNQSCKIFGFDETSFIGKISFPAIQAATAFSAAFPQIFNGKTNVPCLIPCAIDQDPYFRLTRDIAPRLNAHKPSLIHSGFIPALQGATTKMSGSVATSSIFLTDTPKQIKTKINKYAFSGGRDTIEEHREKGGDYTVDISYKYLTFFLEDDEELEQIRQDYSSGKLLTGELKQKTIKIIQGIVADHQERRKNVTDEVVKEFMSIRKLAFEY
;
A
#
# COMPACT_ATOMS: atom_id res chain seq x y z
N MET A 1 -22.99 21.66 59.63
CA MET A 1 -23.48 20.92 58.46
C MET A 1 -22.40 21.06 57.40
N ALA A 2 -21.68 19.96 57.19
CA ALA A 2 -20.37 19.95 56.54
C ALA A 2 -20.49 19.84 55.01
N GLU A 3 -19.57 20.54 54.35
CA GLU A 3 -19.22 20.41 52.94
C GLU A 3 -18.83 18.95 52.61
N GLN A 4 -19.31 18.43 51.48
CA GLN A 4 -18.72 17.26 50.82
C GLN A 4 -18.45 17.59 49.35
N THR A 5 -17.16 17.82 49.11
CA THR A 5 -16.39 17.61 47.88
C THR A 5 -16.91 16.46 47.02
N VAL A 6 -17.28 16.79 45.77
CA VAL A 6 -17.29 15.83 44.65
C VAL A 6 -15.99 16.06 43.89
N SER A 7 -14.96 15.26 44.20
CA SER A 7 -13.72 15.23 43.43
C SER A 7 -13.29 13.79 43.21
N LYS A 8 -12.84 13.52 41.98
CA LYS A 8 -12.15 12.33 41.49
C LYS A 8 -12.98 11.05 41.42
N ASP A 9 -13.52 10.82 40.22
CA ASP A 9 -13.40 9.55 39.51
C ASP A 9 -13.29 9.86 38.02
N LEU A 10 -12.15 10.43 37.62
CA LEU A 10 -11.63 10.28 36.26
C LEU A 10 -10.83 8.99 36.29
N GLU A 11 -11.53 7.86 36.27
CA GLU A 11 -10.90 6.56 36.06
C GLU A 11 -10.26 6.55 34.67
N ASP A 12 -9.01 6.13 34.64
CA ASP A 12 -8.17 5.94 33.48
C ASP A 12 -8.90 5.22 32.34
N VAL A 13 -9.33 5.98 31.33
CA VAL A 13 -9.62 5.42 30.01
C VAL A 13 -8.28 4.91 29.47
N LYS A 14 -8.04 3.60 29.59
CA LYS A 14 -6.96 2.93 28.86
C LYS A 14 -7.07 3.36 27.40
N ILE A 15 -6.09 4.14 26.94
CA ILE A 15 -5.92 4.45 25.53
C ILE A 15 -5.62 3.11 24.87
N GLU A 16 -6.62 2.48 24.25
CA GLU A 16 -6.39 1.29 23.43
C GLU A 16 -5.40 1.64 22.32
N ASP A 17 -4.37 0.79 22.19
CA ASP A 17 -3.34 0.92 21.17
C ASP A 17 -3.95 0.84 19.76
N ASP A 18 -3.37 1.58 18.80
CA ASP A 18 -3.74 1.50 17.39
C ASP A 18 -3.71 0.05 16.91
N ARG A 19 -4.79 -0.39 16.27
CA ARG A 19 -4.89 -1.73 15.70
C ARG A 19 -4.56 -1.68 14.22
N VAL A 20 -3.46 -2.33 13.84
CA VAL A 20 -3.02 -2.47 12.44
C VAL A 20 -2.78 -3.94 12.12
N ASP A 21 -3.64 -4.51 11.30
CA ASP A 21 -3.52 -5.87 10.75
C ASP A 21 -3.95 -5.87 9.26
N PRO A 22 -3.69 -6.95 8.48
CA PRO A 22 -4.01 -6.99 7.06
C PRO A 22 -5.48 -6.72 6.71
N TRP A 23 -6.40 -6.92 7.66
CA TRP A 23 -7.84 -6.75 7.47
C TRP A 23 -8.37 -5.45 8.06
N LYS A 24 -7.78 -4.94 9.15
CA LYS A 24 -8.31 -3.83 9.93
C LYS A 24 -7.23 -2.82 10.32
N VAL A 25 -7.56 -1.54 10.12
CA VAL A 25 -6.78 -0.39 10.58
C VAL A 25 -7.70 0.54 11.34
N GLU A 26 -7.49 0.66 12.64
CA GLU A 26 -8.28 1.50 13.54
C GLU A 26 -7.38 2.27 14.49
N CYS A 27 -7.64 3.57 14.65
CA CYS A 27 -7.04 4.38 15.69
C CYS A 27 -8.05 5.33 16.31
N ASN A 28 -7.85 5.62 17.59
CA ASN A 28 -8.69 6.54 18.36
C ASN A 28 -8.30 8.02 18.15
N SER A 29 -7.18 8.27 17.49
CA SER A 29 -6.66 9.62 17.22
C SER A 29 -7.24 10.22 15.93
N LEU A 30 -7.77 11.44 16.02
CA LEU A 30 -8.19 12.23 14.85
C LEU A 30 -7.02 12.59 13.92
N LYS A 31 -5.78 12.56 14.43
CA LYS A 31 -4.58 12.79 13.62
C LYS A 31 -4.20 11.57 12.77
N GLY A 32 -4.77 10.40 13.08
CA GLY A 32 -4.45 9.11 12.48
C GLY A 32 -3.47 8.29 13.33
N ILE A 33 -2.96 7.22 12.71
CA ILE A 33 -2.04 6.24 13.30
C ILE A 33 -0.73 6.90 13.75
N ASP A 34 -0.22 6.50 14.92
CA ASP A 34 1.13 6.83 15.36
C ASP A 34 2.15 5.89 14.69
N TYR A 35 2.69 6.33 13.56
CA TYR A 35 3.64 5.56 12.77
C TYR A 35 4.99 5.33 13.47
N ASP A 36 5.45 6.23 14.34
CA ASP A 36 6.69 6.05 15.09
C ASP A 36 6.52 4.97 16.18
N LYS A 37 5.35 4.92 16.82
CA LYS A 37 4.99 3.81 17.71
C LYS A 37 4.86 2.49 16.94
N LEU A 38 4.23 2.52 15.76
CA LEU A 38 4.05 1.34 14.92
C LEU A 38 5.39 0.76 14.45
N ILE A 39 6.39 1.59 14.12
CA ILE A 39 7.76 1.14 13.83
C ILE A 39 8.31 0.29 14.96
N LYS A 40 8.16 0.74 16.21
CA LYS A 40 8.64 0.03 17.41
C LYS A 40 7.88 -1.27 17.62
N THR A 41 6.54 -1.25 17.53
CA THR A 41 5.69 -2.43 17.72
C THR A 41 6.00 -3.52 16.69
N PHE A 42 6.19 -3.14 15.43
CA PHE A 42 6.45 -4.11 14.37
C PHE A 42 7.95 -4.48 14.31
N GLY A 43 8.83 -3.71 14.97
CA GLY A 43 10.27 -3.91 14.95
C GLY A 43 10.87 -3.65 13.56
N SER A 44 10.36 -2.65 12.85
CA SER A 44 10.90 -2.19 11.56
C SER A 44 11.88 -1.02 11.78
N SER A 45 12.48 -0.49 10.71
CA SER A 45 13.42 0.64 10.77
C SER A 45 12.82 1.89 10.15
N LYS A 46 13.05 3.07 10.73
CA LYS A 46 12.60 4.34 10.15
C LYS A 46 13.45 4.67 8.92
N ILE A 47 12.81 5.20 7.88
CA ILE A 47 13.53 5.82 6.75
C ILE A 47 13.95 7.21 7.20
N ASP A 48 15.26 7.43 7.33
CA ASP A 48 15.84 8.71 7.70
C ASP A 48 16.35 9.48 6.48
N GLN A 49 16.77 10.72 6.71
CA GLN A 49 17.28 11.58 5.65
C GLN A 49 18.54 10.99 5.00
N ALA A 50 19.40 10.32 5.77
CA ALA A 50 20.62 9.71 5.23
C ALA A 50 20.30 8.61 4.19
N LEU A 51 19.25 7.82 4.42
CA LEU A 51 18.80 6.82 3.47
C LEU A 51 18.19 7.44 2.22
N ILE A 52 17.42 8.52 2.38
CA ILE A 52 16.86 9.31 1.27
C ILE A 52 17.98 9.89 0.39
N ASP A 53 18.97 10.55 1.02
CA ASP A 53 20.13 11.14 0.33
C ASP A 53 20.95 10.05 -0.38
N ARG A 54 21.08 8.87 0.22
CA ARG A 54 21.75 7.73 -0.41
C ARG A 54 21.01 7.26 -1.67
N ILE A 55 19.68 7.13 -1.61
CA ILE A 55 18.88 6.74 -2.78
C ILE A 55 19.08 7.75 -3.91
N GLU A 56 18.99 9.06 -3.62
CA GLU A 56 19.22 10.11 -4.63
C GLU A 56 20.61 9.99 -5.25
N LYS A 57 21.63 9.87 -4.40
CA LYS A 57 23.03 9.83 -4.82
C LYS A 57 23.33 8.64 -5.73
N ILE A 58 22.89 7.43 -5.38
CA ILE A 58 23.26 6.23 -6.13
C ILE A 58 22.44 6.08 -7.41
N THR A 59 21.20 6.57 -7.42
CA THR A 59 20.32 6.48 -8.59
C THR A 59 20.51 7.65 -9.56
N GLY A 60 21.08 8.76 -9.10
CA GLY A 60 21.22 9.99 -9.87
C GLY A 60 19.87 10.61 -10.26
N LYS A 61 18.78 10.23 -9.60
CA LYS A 61 17.40 10.62 -9.89
C LYS A 61 16.78 11.26 -8.66
N PRO A 62 15.87 12.25 -8.84
CA PRO A 62 15.18 12.87 -7.72
C PRO A 62 14.34 11.83 -6.97
N VAL A 63 14.40 11.89 -5.63
CA VAL A 63 13.64 10.96 -4.77
C VAL A 63 12.15 11.27 -4.86
N HIS A 64 11.31 10.23 -4.91
CA HIS A 64 9.86 10.39 -5.00
C HIS A 64 9.28 11.23 -3.83
N PRO A 65 8.27 12.10 -4.06
CA PRO A 65 7.65 12.90 -2.99
C PRO A 65 7.11 12.04 -1.83
N LEU A 66 6.59 10.85 -2.11
CA LEU A 66 6.13 9.93 -1.07
C LEU A 66 7.23 9.47 -0.10
N LEU A 67 8.51 9.48 -0.51
CA LEU A 67 9.64 9.25 0.38
C LEU A 67 10.02 10.54 1.12
N ARG A 68 10.19 11.65 0.38
CA ARG A 68 10.58 12.95 0.96
C ARG A 68 9.62 13.44 2.05
N ARG A 69 8.33 13.12 1.90
CA ARG A 69 7.26 13.51 2.83
C ARG A 69 6.97 12.46 3.91
N GLY A 70 7.77 11.40 4.00
CA GLY A 70 7.58 10.35 5.00
C GLY A 70 6.26 9.60 4.86
N ILE A 71 5.72 9.45 3.64
CA ILE A 71 4.56 8.59 3.40
C ILE A 71 5.01 7.14 3.33
N PHE A 72 6.09 6.86 2.60
CA PHE A 72 6.91 5.69 2.84
C PHE A 72 7.90 6.04 3.95
N PHE A 73 7.67 5.48 5.14
CA PHE A 73 8.30 5.96 6.39
C PHE A 73 9.13 4.90 7.10
N SER A 74 8.92 3.63 6.76
CA SER A 74 9.56 2.49 7.41
C SER A 74 10.10 1.50 6.38
N HIS A 75 11.13 0.75 6.75
CA HIS A 75 11.74 -0.27 5.92
C HIS A 75 12.26 -1.48 6.72
N ARG A 76 12.63 -2.54 6.01
CA ARG A 76 13.47 -3.64 6.52
C ARG A 76 14.53 -3.95 5.49
N ASP A 77 15.79 -3.94 5.91
CA ASP A 77 16.95 -4.31 5.08
C ASP A 77 17.08 -3.54 3.75
N LEU A 78 16.45 -2.36 3.60
CA LEU A 78 16.58 -1.51 2.41
C LEU A 78 18.05 -1.18 2.09
N ASN A 79 18.90 -1.00 3.10
CA ASN A 79 20.34 -0.84 2.90
C ASN A 79 20.98 -2.00 2.11
N ILE A 80 20.51 -3.24 2.28
CA ILE A 80 20.99 -4.40 1.51
C ILE A 80 20.66 -4.22 0.03
N ILE A 81 19.44 -3.75 -0.30
CA ILE A 81 19.05 -3.48 -1.69
C ILE A 81 19.93 -2.38 -2.31
N LEU A 82 20.21 -1.32 -1.55
CA LEU A 82 21.09 -0.24 -2.01
C LEU A 82 22.53 -0.74 -2.21
N ASP A 83 23.05 -1.59 -1.31
CA ASP A 83 24.36 -2.24 -1.47
C ASP A 83 24.42 -3.12 -2.72
N LEU A 84 23.35 -3.86 -3.04
CA LEU A 84 23.26 -4.67 -4.26
C LEU A 84 23.29 -3.77 -5.50
N TYR A 85 22.50 -2.70 -5.50
CA TYR A 85 22.42 -1.76 -6.60
C TYR A 85 23.77 -1.08 -6.88
N GLU A 86 24.46 -0.58 -5.86
CA GLU A 86 25.80 0.01 -5.97
C GLU A 86 26.84 -0.97 -6.56
N LYS A 87 26.66 -2.28 -6.32
CA LYS A 87 27.52 -3.36 -6.83
C LYS A 87 27.06 -3.91 -8.18
N ASN A 88 26.05 -3.33 -8.81
CA ASN A 88 25.41 -3.84 -10.03
C ASN A 88 24.94 -5.30 -9.89
N GLN A 89 24.47 -5.68 -8.70
CA GLN A 89 23.90 -7.00 -8.43
C GLN A 89 22.38 -6.96 -8.56
N PRO A 90 21.77 -8.00 -9.15
CA PRO A 90 20.34 -7.99 -9.43
C PRO A 90 19.51 -8.15 -8.16
N PHE A 91 18.37 -7.47 -8.14
CA PHE A 91 17.25 -7.73 -7.24
C PHE A 91 15.94 -7.55 -8.03
N TYR A 92 14.80 -7.92 -7.45
CA TYR A 92 13.49 -7.69 -8.07
C TYR A 92 12.51 -7.04 -7.12
N LEU A 93 11.48 -6.43 -7.69
CA LEU A 93 10.34 -5.90 -6.95
C LEU A 93 9.20 -6.91 -6.91
N TYR A 94 8.53 -6.97 -5.77
CA TYR A 94 7.28 -7.69 -5.63
C TYR A 94 6.26 -6.83 -4.88
N THR A 95 5.04 -6.73 -5.41
CA THR A 95 3.89 -6.18 -4.70
C THR A 95 2.63 -6.98 -5.06
N GLY A 96 1.49 -6.68 -4.44
CA GLY A 96 0.29 -7.47 -4.66
C GLY A 96 -1.01 -6.69 -4.44
N ARG A 97 -2.10 -7.29 -4.92
CA ARG A 97 -3.45 -6.78 -4.77
C ARG A 97 -4.41 -7.93 -4.59
N GLY A 98 -5.21 -7.85 -3.53
CA GLY A 98 -6.38 -8.70 -3.37
C GLY A 98 -7.62 -8.10 -4.06
N PRO A 99 -8.10 -8.66 -5.19
CA PRO A 99 -9.14 -8.06 -6.03
C PRO A 99 -10.53 -8.23 -5.41
N SER A 100 -11.01 -7.22 -4.67
CA SER A 100 -12.28 -7.27 -3.94
C SER A 100 -13.40 -6.39 -4.52
N SER A 101 -13.13 -5.68 -5.62
CA SER A 101 -14.04 -4.73 -6.26
C SER A 101 -13.66 -4.53 -7.71
N GLU A 102 -14.60 -4.09 -8.55
CA GLU A 102 -14.37 -3.90 -9.99
C GLU A 102 -13.31 -2.84 -10.31
N SER A 103 -13.17 -1.84 -9.44
CA SER A 103 -12.23 -0.74 -9.61
C SER A 103 -11.35 -0.59 -8.37
N LEU A 104 -10.11 -0.16 -8.61
CA LEU A 104 -9.27 0.42 -7.57
C LEU A 104 -9.83 1.77 -7.08
N HIS A 105 -9.32 2.24 -5.94
CA HIS A 105 -9.55 3.58 -5.39
C HIS A 105 -8.20 4.26 -5.16
N MET A 106 -8.20 5.56 -4.88
CA MET A 106 -6.98 6.36 -4.73
C MET A 106 -5.96 5.76 -3.74
N GLY A 107 -6.43 5.12 -2.66
CA GLY A 107 -5.52 4.42 -1.73
C GLY A 107 -4.76 3.24 -2.31
N HIS A 108 -5.35 2.50 -3.26
CA HIS A 108 -4.65 1.42 -3.94
C HIS A 108 -3.57 1.94 -4.90
N LEU A 109 -3.70 3.17 -5.40
CA LEU A 109 -2.69 3.75 -6.28
C LEU A 109 -1.37 4.04 -5.54
N ILE A 110 -1.37 4.27 -4.23
CA ILE A 110 -0.16 4.69 -3.51
C ILE A 110 0.98 3.66 -3.62
N PRO A 111 0.78 2.36 -3.32
CA PRO A 111 1.82 1.37 -3.54
C PRO A 111 2.21 1.22 -5.02
N PHE A 112 1.25 1.29 -5.95
CA PHE A 112 1.55 1.09 -7.38
C PHE A 112 2.31 2.25 -8.02
N ILE A 113 1.94 3.50 -7.73
CA ILE A 113 2.68 4.70 -8.16
C ILE A 113 4.12 4.61 -7.67
N PHE A 114 4.30 4.28 -6.39
CA PHE A 114 5.64 4.17 -5.81
C PHE A 114 6.44 2.99 -6.40
N THR A 115 5.79 1.85 -6.61
CA THR A 115 6.43 0.68 -7.24
C THR A 115 6.84 0.96 -8.67
N LYS A 116 6.03 1.72 -9.42
CA LYS A 116 6.35 2.17 -10.78
C LYS A 116 7.57 3.08 -10.77
N TRP A 117 7.64 4.03 -9.85
CA TRP A 117 8.83 4.86 -9.65
C TRP A 117 10.07 4.03 -9.27
N LEU A 118 9.94 3.04 -8.38
CA LEU A 118 11.05 2.13 -8.05
C LEU A 118 11.53 1.35 -9.28
N GLN A 119 10.60 0.80 -10.08
CA GLN A 119 10.94 0.09 -11.31
C GLN A 119 11.69 0.99 -12.29
N ASP A 120 11.21 2.22 -12.53
CA ASP A 120 11.87 3.17 -13.44
C ASP A 120 13.22 3.65 -12.91
N THR A 121 13.34 3.79 -11.59
CA THR A 121 14.52 4.34 -10.93
C THR A 121 15.65 3.32 -10.93
N PHE A 122 15.37 2.11 -10.46
CA PHE A 122 16.36 1.05 -10.28
C PHE A 122 16.53 0.14 -11.50
N ASP A 123 15.61 0.21 -12.46
CA ASP A 123 15.60 -0.65 -13.65
C ASP A 123 15.65 -2.15 -13.32
N VAL A 124 14.59 -2.64 -12.67
CA VAL A 124 14.50 -4.02 -12.15
C VAL A 124 13.19 -4.69 -12.57
N PRO A 125 13.14 -6.03 -12.65
CA PRO A 125 11.89 -6.74 -12.87
C PRO A 125 10.90 -6.52 -11.72
N LEU A 126 9.61 -6.58 -12.05
CA LEU A 126 8.51 -6.48 -11.12
C LEU A 126 7.58 -7.69 -11.28
N ILE A 127 7.17 -8.24 -10.14
CA ILE A 127 6.14 -9.27 -10.05
C ILE A 127 4.96 -8.69 -9.26
N ILE A 128 3.74 -8.84 -9.78
CA ILE A 128 2.51 -8.40 -9.14
C ILE A 128 1.57 -9.59 -8.94
N GLN A 129 1.29 -9.94 -7.68
CA GLN A 129 0.35 -11.00 -7.34
C GLN A 129 -1.09 -10.46 -7.24
N LEU A 130 -2.03 -11.18 -7.86
CA LEU A 130 -3.46 -10.97 -7.70
C LEU A 130 -4.04 -12.12 -6.91
N THR A 131 -4.37 -11.86 -5.63
CA THR A 131 -4.80 -12.88 -4.67
C THR A 131 -6.30 -13.18 -4.79
N ASP A 132 -6.74 -13.63 -5.96
CA ASP A 132 -8.13 -14.01 -6.22
C ASP A 132 -8.58 -15.25 -5.44
N ASP A 133 -7.66 -16.16 -5.13
CA ASP A 133 -7.89 -17.26 -4.20
C ASP A 133 -8.14 -16.77 -2.76
N GLU A 134 -7.39 -15.77 -2.28
CA GLU A 134 -7.64 -15.10 -0.99
C GLU A 134 -9.04 -14.51 -0.97
N LYS A 135 -9.43 -13.79 -2.04
CA LYS A 135 -10.76 -13.17 -2.05
C LYS A 135 -11.88 -14.18 -2.11
N PHE A 136 -11.71 -15.28 -2.83
CA PHE A 136 -12.61 -16.42 -2.75
C PHE A 136 -12.69 -17.00 -1.32
N LEU A 137 -11.55 -17.18 -0.64
CA LEU A 137 -11.51 -17.75 0.72
C LEU A 137 -12.07 -16.83 1.80
N TRP A 138 -12.01 -15.50 1.64
CA TRP A 138 -12.42 -14.51 2.64
C TRP A 138 -13.78 -13.86 2.38
N LYS A 139 -14.29 -13.88 1.16
CA LYS A 139 -15.52 -13.19 0.75
C LYS A 139 -16.52 -14.19 0.18
N ASP A 140 -17.78 -13.79 0.15
CA ASP A 140 -18.85 -14.52 -0.52
C ASP A 140 -18.80 -14.23 -2.03
N LEU A 141 -17.83 -14.84 -2.71
CA LEU A 141 -17.60 -14.74 -4.15
C LEU A 141 -17.46 -16.16 -4.73
N THR A 142 -17.88 -16.35 -5.98
CA THR A 142 -17.53 -17.58 -6.70
C THR A 142 -16.08 -17.50 -7.19
N VAL A 143 -15.49 -18.65 -7.55
CA VAL A 143 -14.12 -18.72 -8.10
C VAL A 143 -14.05 -17.95 -9.42
N GLU A 144 -15.08 -18.05 -10.25
CA GLU A 144 -15.16 -17.35 -11.54
C GLU A 144 -15.21 -15.83 -11.33
N GLU A 145 -15.96 -15.37 -10.32
CA GLU A 145 -16.05 -13.94 -10.02
C GLU A 145 -14.76 -13.41 -9.42
N SER A 146 -14.10 -14.14 -8.51
CA SER A 146 -12.83 -13.70 -7.95
C SER A 146 -11.74 -13.61 -9.02
N ASN A 147 -11.69 -14.58 -9.94
CA ASN A 147 -10.79 -14.56 -11.08
C ASN A 147 -11.13 -13.42 -12.06
N ARG A 148 -12.40 -13.21 -12.42
CA ARG A 148 -12.83 -12.06 -13.24
C ARG A 148 -12.37 -10.72 -12.64
N LEU A 149 -12.53 -10.56 -11.32
CA LEU A 149 -12.07 -9.36 -10.61
C LEU A 149 -10.55 -9.19 -10.66
N ALA A 150 -9.77 -10.27 -10.65
CA ALA A 150 -8.32 -10.21 -10.87
C ALA A 150 -8.00 -9.59 -12.23
N PHE A 151 -8.60 -10.08 -13.32
CA PHE A 151 -8.38 -9.54 -14.66
C PHE A 151 -8.80 -8.07 -14.79
N GLU A 152 -9.93 -7.67 -14.17
CA GLU A 152 -10.34 -6.26 -14.16
C GLU A 152 -9.40 -5.36 -13.33
N ASN A 153 -8.89 -5.86 -12.20
CA ASN A 153 -7.90 -5.12 -11.39
C ASN A 153 -6.54 -5.07 -12.11
N ALA A 154 -6.19 -6.08 -12.91
CA ALA A 154 -5.00 -6.06 -13.76
C ALA A 154 -5.05 -4.89 -14.75
N LYS A 155 -6.22 -4.57 -15.32
CA LYS A 155 -6.39 -3.40 -16.21
C LYS A 155 -6.06 -2.09 -15.50
N ASP A 156 -6.53 -1.91 -14.26
CA ASP A 156 -6.18 -0.74 -13.45
C ASP A 156 -4.69 -0.68 -13.12
N ILE A 157 -4.08 -1.82 -12.78
CA ILE A 157 -2.65 -1.87 -12.46
C ILE A 157 -1.81 -1.53 -13.68
N ILE A 158 -2.12 -2.09 -14.86
CA ILE A 158 -1.45 -1.77 -16.12
C ILE A 158 -1.59 -0.27 -16.45
N ALA A 159 -2.76 0.32 -16.20
CA ALA A 159 -3.01 1.75 -16.38
C ALA A 159 -2.17 2.65 -15.46
N CYS A 160 -1.44 2.11 -14.48
CA CYS A 160 -0.41 2.86 -13.74
C CYS A 160 0.87 3.11 -14.56
N GLY A 161 1.02 2.48 -15.73
CA GLY A 161 2.12 2.73 -16.66
C GLY A 161 3.38 1.88 -16.41
N PHE A 162 3.19 0.64 -15.93
CA PHE A 162 4.28 -0.33 -15.79
C PHE A 162 4.82 -0.76 -17.15
N ASN A 163 6.12 -1.05 -17.23
CA ASN A 163 6.72 -1.56 -18.46
C ASN A 163 6.42 -3.06 -18.61
N LYS A 164 5.73 -3.44 -19.69
CA LYS A 164 5.36 -4.84 -19.97
C LYS A 164 6.57 -5.76 -20.07
N ASP A 165 7.70 -5.30 -20.61
CA ASP A 165 8.89 -6.14 -20.77
C ASP A 165 9.59 -6.42 -19.43
N LYS A 166 9.23 -5.67 -18.38
CA LYS A 166 9.82 -5.75 -17.05
C LYS A 166 8.81 -6.14 -15.97
N THR A 167 7.56 -6.44 -16.33
CA THR A 167 6.48 -6.67 -15.36
C THR A 167 5.71 -7.94 -15.65
N PHE A 168 5.62 -8.83 -14.66
CA PHE A 168 4.77 -10.01 -14.69
C PHE A 168 3.65 -9.86 -13.66
N ILE A 169 2.40 -9.87 -14.13
CA ILE A 169 1.21 -9.84 -13.27
C ILE A 169 0.63 -11.25 -13.28
N PHE A 170 0.13 -11.78 -12.18
CA PHE A 170 -0.48 -13.12 -12.22
C PHE A 170 -1.63 -13.27 -11.23
N SER A 171 -2.64 -14.04 -11.63
CA SER A 171 -3.69 -14.58 -10.76
C SER A 171 -3.13 -15.78 -10.02
N ASP A 172 -3.41 -15.88 -8.72
CA ASP A 172 -3.02 -17.06 -7.93
C ASP A 172 -3.71 -18.32 -8.46
N ILE A 173 -5.01 -18.25 -8.76
CA ILE A 173 -5.78 -19.37 -9.33
C ILE A 173 -5.13 -19.90 -10.62
N ASP A 174 -4.75 -19.00 -11.53
CA ASP A 174 -4.23 -19.39 -12.86
C ASP A 174 -2.75 -19.79 -12.83
N TYR A 175 -1.92 -19.09 -12.04
CA TYR A 175 -0.49 -19.32 -12.05
C TYR A 175 -0.07 -20.51 -11.20
N ILE A 176 -0.70 -20.74 -10.04
CA ILE A 176 -0.38 -21.87 -9.16
C ILE A 176 -0.63 -23.19 -9.89
N SER A 177 -1.75 -23.28 -10.62
CA SER A 177 -2.09 -24.45 -11.44
C SER A 177 -1.14 -24.66 -12.62
N SER A 178 -0.50 -23.59 -13.10
CA SER A 178 0.40 -23.60 -14.26
C SER A 178 1.89 -23.69 -13.90
N SER A 179 2.27 -23.48 -12.63
CA SER A 179 3.67 -23.40 -12.19
C SER A 179 4.02 -24.40 -11.10
N LYS A 180 4.63 -25.53 -11.51
CA LYS A 180 5.20 -26.52 -10.58
C LYS A 180 6.18 -25.90 -9.59
N ALA A 181 6.99 -24.94 -10.03
CA ALA A 181 8.00 -24.29 -9.20
C ALA A 181 7.35 -23.45 -8.08
N PHE A 182 6.29 -22.71 -8.40
CA PHE A 182 5.54 -21.95 -7.42
C PHE A 182 4.89 -22.86 -6.36
N TYR A 183 4.20 -23.92 -6.80
CA TYR A 183 3.59 -24.87 -5.87
C TYR A 183 4.62 -25.58 -4.97
N VAL A 184 5.78 -25.98 -5.52
CA VAL A 184 6.87 -26.55 -4.72
C VAL A 184 7.40 -25.54 -3.68
N GLN A 185 7.50 -24.25 -4.05
CA GLN A 185 7.91 -23.22 -3.10
C GLN A 185 6.88 -23.04 -1.98
N MET A 186 5.58 -23.06 -2.29
CA MET A 186 4.51 -23.06 -1.30
C MET A 186 4.64 -24.24 -0.32
N LEU A 187 4.86 -25.46 -0.80
CA LEU A 187 5.03 -26.65 0.05
C LEU A 187 6.21 -26.51 1.01
N LYS A 188 7.35 -25.98 0.53
CA LYS A 188 8.53 -25.73 1.38
C LYS A 188 8.21 -24.74 2.51
N ILE A 189 7.45 -23.69 2.20
CA ILE A 189 7.01 -22.68 3.18
C ILE A 189 6.03 -23.29 4.18
N GLN A 190 5.01 -24.01 3.70
CA GLN A 190 4.01 -24.68 4.56
C GLN A 190 4.66 -25.64 5.56
N LYS A 191 5.76 -26.31 5.17
CA LYS A 191 6.53 -27.16 6.08
C LYS A 191 7.28 -26.38 7.18
N CYS A 192 7.51 -25.07 6.99
CA CYS A 192 8.25 -24.22 7.91
C CYS A 192 7.36 -23.44 8.89
N VAL A 193 6.05 -23.40 8.66
CA VAL A 193 5.07 -22.62 9.43
C VAL A 193 4.07 -23.56 10.09
N ASN A 194 4.03 -23.59 11.42
CA ASN A 194 3.02 -24.37 12.14
C ASN A 194 1.77 -23.53 12.45
N LEU A 195 0.67 -24.21 12.78
CA LEU A 195 -0.62 -23.56 13.06
C LEU A 195 -0.52 -22.52 14.18
N ASN A 196 0.22 -22.80 15.26
CA ASN A 196 0.39 -21.88 16.39
C ASN A 196 1.03 -20.54 15.94
N GLN A 197 2.03 -20.59 15.05
CA GLN A 197 2.61 -19.39 14.45
C GLN A 197 1.57 -18.61 13.64
N SER A 198 0.80 -19.29 12.79
CA SER A 198 -0.27 -18.65 12.01
C SER A 198 -1.33 -18.01 12.92
N CYS A 199 -1.79 -18.71 13.97
CA CYS A 199 -2.75 -18.17 14.95
C CYS A 199 -2.23 -16.90 15.63
N LYS A 200 -0.96 -16.88 16.05
CA LYS A 200 -0.35 -15.72 16.72
C LYS A 200 -0.20 -14.50 15.81
N ILE A 201 0.11 -14.71 14.54
CA ILE A 201 0.41 -13.62 13.60
C ILE A 201 -0.89 -13.08 12.97
N PHE A 202 -1.82 -13.98 12.64
CA PHE A 202 -2.99 -13.68 11.80
C PHE A 202 -4.32 -13.80 12.56
N GLY A 203 -4.31 -14.24 13.81
CA GLY A 203 -5.53 -14.38 14.61
C GLY A 203 -6.43 -15.53 14.17
N PHE A 204 -5.92 -16.52 13.43
CA PHE A 204 -6.68 -17.73 13.11
C PHE A 204 -6.90 -18.61 14.34
N ASP A 205 -7.95 -19.41 14.30
CA ASP A 205 -8.34 -20.36 15.34
C ASP A 205 -8.87 -21.67 14.73
N GLU A 206 -9.37 -22.58 15.58
CA GLU A 206 -9.93 -23.87 15.17
C GLU A 206 -11.22 -23.78 14.35
N THR A 207 -11.86 -22.60 14.30
CA THR A 207 -13.04 -22.33 13.47
C THR A 207 -12.69 -21.79 12.08
N SER A 208 -11.43 -21.40 11.89
CA SER A 208 -10.93 -20.86 10.63
C SER A 208 -10.82 -21.93 9.55
N PHE A 209 -11.24 -21.62 8.32
CA PHE A 209 -11.09 -22.55 7.19
C PHE A 209 -9.61 -22.83 6.88
N ILE A 210 -9.29 -24.09 6.58
CA ILE A 210 -7.91 -24.54 6.28
C ILE A 210 -7.26 -23.77 5.11
N GLY A 211 -8.06 -23.29 4.16
CA GLY A 211 -7.59 -22.42 3.08
C GLY A 211 -7.03 -21.10 3.63
N LYS A 212 -7.73 -20.47 4.57
CA LYS A 212 -7.25 -19.23 5.23
C LYS A 212 -5.96 -19.46 6.02
N ILE A 213 -5.90 -20.57 6.75
CA ILE A 213 -4.74 -20.94 7.56
C ILE A 213 -3.49 -21.14 6.69
N SER A 214 -3.65 -21.70 5.48
CA SER A 214 -2.54 -22.02 4.58
C SER A 214 -2.16 -20.89 3.61
N PHE A 215 -3.05 -19.93 3.39
CA PHE A 215 -2.84 -18.78 2.49
C PHE A 215 -1.56 -17.96 2.75
N PRO A 216 -1.10 -17.71 3.99
CA PRO A 216 0.17 -17.01 4.21
C PRO A 216 1.37 -17.61 3.46
N ALA A 217 1.35 -18.91 3.15
CA ALA A 217 2.38 -19.54 2.35
C ALA A 217 2.34 -19.14 0.87
N ILE A 218 1.16 -18.86 0.32
CA ILE A 218 0.95 -18.40 -1.06
C ILE A 218 1.55 -17.00 -1.21
N GLN A 219 1.17 -16.07 -0.34
CA GLN A 219 1.71 -14.71 -0.33
C GLN A 219 3.20 -14.65 0.02
N ALA A 220 3.74 -15.59 0.79
CA ALA A 220 5.17 -15.68 1.07
C ALA A 220 5.99 -16.25 -0.11
N ALA A 221 5.40 -17.11 -0.94
CA ALA A 221 6.11 -17.77 -2.05
C ALA A 221 6.64 -16.77 -3.09
N THR A 222 5.92 -15.67 -3.30
CA THR A 222 6.26 -14.60 -4.23
C THR A 222 7.54 -13.83 -3.87
N ALA A 223 7.92 -13.85 -2.59
CA ALA A 223 9.15 -13.23 -2.09
C ALA A 223 10.43 -14.04 -2.42
N PHE A 224 10.29 -15.21 -3.06
CA PHE A 224 11.41 -16.06 -3.45
C PHE A 224 11.46 -16.27 -4.97
N SER A 225 12.57 -15.87 -5.59
CA SER A 225 12.82 -16.05 -7.03
C SER A 225 12.69 -17.50 -7.52
N ALA A 226 12.90 -18.49 -6.64
CA ALA A 226 12.64 -19.90 -6.92
C ALA A 226 11.22 -20.21 -7.43
N ALA A 227 10.24 -19.35 -7.12
CA ALA A 227 8.85 -19.49 -7.55
C ALA A 227 8.60 -19.03 -9.00
N PHE A 228 9.60 -18.40 -9.65
CA PHE A 228 9.49 -17.82 -11.00
C PHE A 228 10.71 -18.17 -11.88
N PRO A 229 10.96 -19.47 -12.14
CA PRO A 229 12.13 -19.91 -12.92
C PRO A 229 12.17 -19.32 -14.33
N GLN A 230 11.02 -19.02 -14.93
CA GLN A 230 10.91 -18.37 -16.24
C GLN A 230 11.43 -16.93 -16.24
N ILE A 231 11.37 -16.23 -15.10
CA ILE A 231 11.86 -14.85 -14.98
C ILE A 231 13.35 -14.84 -14.65
N PHE A 232 13.77 -15.70 -13.72
CA PHE A 232 15.13 -15.68 -13.16
C PHE A 232 16.06 -16.71 -13.77
N ASN A 233 15.69 -17.30 -14.92
CA ASN A 233 16.49 -18.31 -15.63
C ASN A 233 16.95 -19.48 -14.71
N GLY A 234 16.06 -19.91 -13.81
CA GLY A 234 16.33 -20.95 -12.81
C GLY A 234 17.15 -20.51 -11.58
N LYS A 235 17.62 -19.26 -11.49
CA LYS A 235 18.24 -18.75 -10.25
C LYS A 235 17.20 -18.67 -9.14
N THR A 236 17.55 -19.18 -7.96
CA THR A 236 16.63 -19.31 -6.82
C THR A 236 16.89 -18.31 -5.70
N ASN A 237 17.98 -17.53 -5.78
CA ASN A 237 18.48 -16.67 -4.72
C ASN A 237 18.64 -15.20 -5.17
N VAL A 238 17.82 -14.74 -6.11
CA VAL A 238 17.73 -13.29 -6.41
C VAL A 238 16.99 -12.59 -5.26
N PRO A 239 17.56 -11.56 -4.61
CA PRO A 239 16.91 -10.81 -3.52
C PRO A 239 15.66 -10.04 -3.97
N CYS A 240 14.72 -9.86 -3.06
CA CYS A 240 13.42 -9.24 -3.30
C CYS A 240 13.27 -7.95 -2.47
N LEU A 241 12.72 -6.89 -3.06
CA LEU A 241 12.23 -5.69 -2.37
C LEU A 241 10.70 -5.60 -2.51
N ILE A 242 10.01 -5.44 -1.38
CA ILE A 242 8.55 -5.44 -1.30
C ILE A 242 8.03 -4.06 -0.88
N PRO A 243 7.57 -3.22 -1.83
CA PRO A 243 6.75 -2.04 -1.52
C PRO A 243 5.32 -2.43 -1.17
N CYS A 244 4.89 -2.09 0.05
CA CYS A 244 3.52 -2.33 0.52
C CYS A 244 3.10 -1.29 1.57
N ALA A 245 1.81 -1.22 1.88
CA ALA A 245 1.38 -0.56 3.11
C ALA A 245 1.77 -1.41 4.34
N ILE A 246 1.98 -0.75 5.48
CA ILE A 246 2.52 -1.43 6.67
C ILE A 246 1.61 -2.55 7.23
N ASP A 247 0.32 -2.56 6.90
CA ASP A 247 -0.60 -3.64 7.27
C ASP A 247 -0.24 -5.01 6.66
N GLN A 248 0.61 -5.04 5.63
CA GLN A 248 1.11 -6.29 5.02
C GLN A 248 2.38 -6.83 5.70
N ASP A 249 3.04 -6.07 6.59
CA ASP A 249 4.27 -6.50 7.28
C ASP A 249 4.13 -7.86 8.01
N PRO A 250 2.99 -8.24 8.63
CA PRO A 250 2.85 -9.55 9.27
C PRO A 250 3.16 -10.75 8.34
N TYR A 251 2.75 -10.70 7.07
CA TYR A 251 3.07 -11.74 6.09
C TYR A 251 4.57 -11.84 5.83
N PHE A 252 5.23 -10.70 5.71
CA PHE A 252 6.63 -10.68 5.32
C PHE A 252 7.58 -10.78 6.51
N ARG A 253 7.14 -10.45 7.72
CA ARG A 253 7.82 -10.80 8.96
C ARG A 253 7.90 -12.33 9.09
N LEU A 254 6.79 -13.04 8.90
CA LEU A 254 6.79 -14.50 8.81
C LEU A 254 7.73 -15.00 7.72
N THR A 255 7.63 -14.41 6.52
CA THR A 255 8.47 -14.79 5.36
C THR A 255 9.96 -14.64 5.64
N ARG A 256 10.36 -13.55 6.32
CA ARG A 256 11.75 -13.29 6.73
C ARG A 256 12.25 -14.27 7.78
N ASP A 257 11.39 -14.70 8.69
CA ASP A 257 11.75 -15.68 9.73
C ASP A 257 12.00 -17.07 9.15
N ILE A 258 11.26 -17.45 8.10
CA ILE A 258 11.43 -18.75 7.45
C ILE A 258 12.51 -18.77 6.36
N ALA A 259 12.84 -17.64 5.74
CA ALA A 259 13.78 -17.58 4.61
C ALA A 259 15.13 -18.30 4.86
N PRO A 260 15.79 -18.18 6.04
CA PRO A 260 17.02 -18.93 6.31
C PRO A 260 16.82 -20.46 6.30
N ARG A 261 15.66 -20.97 6.73
CA ARG A 261 15.35 -22.41 6.70
C ARG A 261 15.18 -22.94 5.28
N LEU A 262 14.90 -22.05 4.33
CA LEU A 262 14.76 -22.33 2.91
C LEU A 262 16.07 -22.09 2.13
N ASN A 263 17.16 -21.72 2.81
CA ASN A 263 18.42 -21.28 2.20
C ASN A 263 18.22 -20.12 1.19
N ALA A 264 17.28 -19.22 1.51
CA ALA A 264 16.94 -18.06 0.68
C ALA A 264 17.25 -16.74 1.40
N HIS A 265 17.40 -15.66 0.63
CA HIS A 265 17.55 -14.32 1.19
C HIS A 265 16.24 -13.86 1.83
N LYS A 266 16.36 -13.14 2.95
CA LYS A 266 15.21 -12.44 3.55
C LYS A 266 14.74 -11.35 2.57
N PRO A 267 13.43 -11.24 2.27
CA PRO A 267 12.95 -10.11 1.49
C PRO A 267 13.15 -8.81 2.26
N SER A 268 13.54 -7.76 1.54
CA SER A 268 13.57 -6.38 2.03
C SER A 268 12.19 -5.75 1.86
N LEU A 269 11.86 -4.78 2.71
CA LEU A 269 10.56 -4.12 2.70
C LEU A 269 10.69 -2.60 2.73
N ILE A 270 9.71 -1.93 2.14
CA ILE A 270 9.51 -0.49 2.25
C ILE A 270 8.01 -0.21 2.44
N HIS A 271 7.67 0.40 3.58
CA HIS A 271 6.31 0.50 4.09
C HIS A 271 5.73 1.89 3.92
N SER A 272 4.53 1.98 3.32
CA SER A 272 3.72 3.19 3.33
C SER A 272 2.82 3.27 4.55
N GLY A 273 2.47 4.50 4.92
CA GLY A 273 1.29 4.78 5.72
C GLY A 273 0.00 4.57 4.92
N PHE A 274 -1.12 4.89 5.55
CA PHE A 274 -2.44 4.79 4.96
C PHE A 274 -2.93 6.13 4.45
N ILE A 275 -3.56 6.12 3.27
CA ILE A 275 -4.41 7.24 2.88
C ILE A 275 -5.65 7.23 3.79
N PRO A 276 -6.03 8.37 4.39
CA PRO A 276 -7.18 8.41 5.26
C PRO A 276 -8.48 8.28 4.46
N ALA A 277 -9.52 7.71 5.10
CA ALA A 277 -10.87 7.76 4.58
C ALA A 277 -11.37 9.21 4.48
N LEU A 278 -12.36 9.47 3.62
CA LEU A 278 -12.92 10.83 3.48
C LEU A 278 -13.46 11.36 4.81
N GLN A 279 -14.08 10.52 5.64
CA GLN A 279 -14.70 10.92 6.91
C GLN A 279 -13.69 11.30 8.00
N GLY A 280 -12.41 10.92 7.87
CA GLY A 280 -11.42 11.14 8.93
C GLY A 280 -10.24 10.18 8.84
N ALA A 281 -9.19 10.47 9.62
CA ALA A 281 -7.95 9.69 9.65
C ALA A 281 -7.99 8.46 10.57
N THR A 282 -9.11 8.22 11.27
CA THR A 282 -9.29 7.10 12.20
C THR A 282 -9.41 5.73 11.52
N THR A 283 -9.72 5.73 10.22
CA THR A 283 -9.86 4.53 9.40
C THR A 283 -9.15 4.72 8.06
N LYS A 284 -8.65 3.62 7.48
CA LYS A 284 -8.13 3.62 6.11
C LYS A 284 -9.27 3.67 5.08
N MET A 285 -8.99 4.24 3.91
CA MET A 285 -9.89 4.15 2.76
C MET A 285 -10.21 2.68 2.43
N SER A 286 -11.49 2.35 2.28
CA SER A 286 -11.96 0.99 1.98
C SER A 286 -12.98 0.98 0.85
N GLY A 287 -12.77 0.09 -0.13
CA GLY A 287 -13.71 -0.15 -1.22
C GLY A 287 -15.10 -0.63 -0.75
N SER A 288 -15.23 -1.13 0.49
CA SER A 288 -16.51 -1.59 1.05
C SER A 288 -17.44 -0.45 1.48
N VAL A 289 -16.95 0.78 1.62
CA VAL A 289 -17.76 1.95 1.99
C VAL A 289 -17.65 3.01 0.89
N ALA A 290 -18.64 3.05 0.01
CA ALA A 290 -18.61 3.88 -1.20
C ALA A 290 -18.43 5.39 -0.94
N THR A 291 -18.89 5.88 0.22
CA THR A 291 -18.75 7.28 0.65
C THR A 291 -17.39 7.57 1.27
N SER A 292 -16.59 6.57 1.62
CA SER A 292 -15.26 6.73 2.23
C SER A 292 -14.13 6.85 1.21
N SER A 293 -14.41 6.45 -0.04
CA SER A 293 -13.41 6.21 -1.07
C SER A 293 -13.68 7.01 -2.34
N ILE A 294 -12.61 7.49 -2.97
CA ILE A 294 -12.64 8.00 -4.34
C ILE A 294 -12.15 6.87 -5.26
N PHE A 295 -13.05 6.33 -6.08
CA PHE A 295 -12.75 5.24 -7.02
C PHE A 295 -12.15 5.80 -8.30
N LEU A 296 -11.34 4.97 -8.99
CA LEU A 296 -10.75 5.35 -10.28
C LEU A 296 -11.78 5.39 -11.42
N THR A 297 -12.99 4.89 -11.19
CA THR A 297 -14.15 5.02 -12.07
C THR A 297 -15.06 6.20 -11.74
N ASP A 298 -14.79 6.96 -10.67
CA ASP A 298 -15.59 8.13 -10.33
C ASP A 298 -15.47 9.21 -11.43
N THR A 299 -16.61 9.77 -11.83
CA THR A 299 -16.66 10.93 -12.72
C THR A 299 -16.14 12.20 -12.03
N PRO A 300 -15.72 13.24 -12.78
CA PRO A 300 -15.31 14.51 -12.19
C PRO A 300 -16.36 15.10 -11.22
N LYS A 301 -17.65 14.93 -11.52
CA LYS A 301 -18.76 15.37 -10.66
C LYS A 301 -18.86 14.55 -9.37
N GLN A 302 -18.67 13.24 -9.43
CA GLN A 302 -18.64 12.38 -8.23
C GLN A 302 -17.45 12.73 -7.33
N ILE A 303 -16.25 12.90 -7.89
CA ILE A 303 -15.04 13.31 -7.14
C ILE A 303 -15.30 14.63 -6.40
N LYS A 304 -15.78 15.65 -7.12
CA LYS A 304 -16.14 16.96 -6.53
C LYS A 304 -17.16 16.82 -5.40
N THR A 305 -18.20 16.01 -5.62
CA THR A 305 -19.26 15.80 -4.64
C THR A 305 -18.72 15.10 -3.39
N LYS A 306 -17.89 14.08 -3.57
CA LYS A 306 -17.31 13.32 -2.47
C LYS A 306 -16.38 14.17 -1.60
N ILE A 307 -15.49 14.95 -2.21
CA ILE A 307 -14.58 15.84 -1.48
C ILE A 307 -15.37 16.95 -0.77
N ASN A 308 -16.31 17.60 -1.44
CA ASN A 308 -17.08 18.67 -0.81
C ASN A 308 -17.94 18.19 0.35
N LYS A 309 -18.65 17.07 0.18
CA LYS A 309 -19.64 16.59 1.14
C LYS A 309 -19.07 15.70 2.25
N TYR A 310 -18.07 14.87 1.95
CA TYR A 310 -17.61 13.83 2.87
C TYR A 310 -16.18 14.02 3.39
N ALA A 311 -15.33 14.78 2.71
CA ALA A 311 -13.98 15.04 3.22
C ALA A 311 -14.06 15.91 4.49
N PHE A 312 -13.61 15.34 5.62
CA PHE A 312 -13.55 16.04 6.90
C PHE A 312 -12.65 17.28 6.80
N SER A 313 -13.14 18.38 7.39
CA SER A 313 -12.50 19.69 7.37
C SER A 313 -11.82 19.94 8.70
N GLY A 314 -10.56 20.38 8.64
CA GLY A 314 -9.85 20.97 9.80
C GLY A 314 -10.12 22.47 9.97
N GLY A 315 -10.98 23.06 9.14
CA GLY A 315 -11.38 24.46 9.22
C GLY A 315 -12.30 24.78 10.40
N ARG A 316 -12.79 26.02 10.44
CA ARG A 316 -13.70 26.52 11.48
C ARG A 316 -15.12 26.57 10.95
N ASP A 317 -16.09 26.69 11.85
CA ASP A 317 -17.51 26.67 11.48
C ASP A 317 -17.93 27.93 10.70
N THR A 318 -17.29 29.07 10.97
CA THR A 318 -17.55 30.35 10.28
C THR A 318 -16.30 30.86 9.56
N ILE A 319 -16.51 31.69 8.53
CA ILE A 319 -15.42 32.32 7.78
C ILE A 319 -14.65 33.25 8.70
N GLU A 320 -15.32 34.01 9.55
CA GLU A 320 -14.73 34.96 10.49
C GLU A 320 -13.77 34.25 11.44
N GLU A 321 -14.21 33.14 12.06
CA GLU A 321 -13.35 32.35 12.95
C GLU A 321 -12.19 31.72 12.19
N HIS A 322 -12.41 31.27 10.95
CA HIS A 322 -11.35 30.70 10.13
C HIS A 322 -10.30 31.74 9.75
N ARG A 323 -10.71 32.97 9.41
CA ARG A 323 -9.79 34.08 9.12
C ARG A 323 -8.97 34.48 10.35
N GLU A 324 -9.56 34.41 11.55
CA GLU A 324 -8.90 34.78 12.80
C GLU A 324 -7.95 33.69 13.32
N LYS A 325 -8.41 32.42 13.32
CA LYS A 325 -7.72 31.31 14.02
C LYS A 325 -7.05 30.31 13.08
N GLY A 326 -7.30 30.40 11.77
CA GLY A 326 -6.84 29.42 10.79
C GLY A 326 -7.48 28.03 10.89
N GLY A 327 -7.12 27.19 9.91
CA GLY A 327 -7.48 25.77 9.87
C GLY A 327 -6.39 24.85 10.41
N ASP A 328 -6.79 23.73 11.01
CA ASP A 328 -5.89 22.67 11.43
C ASP A 328 -5.62 21.71 10.27
N TYR A 329 -4.49 21.93 9.58
CA TYR A 329 -4.05 21.06 8.49
C TYR A 329 -3.72 19.62 8.94
N THR A 330 -3.48 19.38 10.24
CA THR A 330 -3.07 18.06 10.76
C THR A 330 -4.22 17.06 10.77
N VAL A 331 -5.47 17.54 10.74
CA VAL A 331 -6.68 16.72 10.70
C VAL A 331 -7.46 16.87 9.38
N ASP A 332 -7.17 17.89 8.58
CA ASP A 332 -7.88 18.15 7.32
C ASP A 332 -7.58 17.09 6.24
N ILE A 333 -8.62 16.42 5.76
CA ILE A 333 -8.48 15.32 4.80
C ILE A 333 -8.08 15.82 3.41
N SER A 334 -8.50 17.03 3.03
CA SER A 334 -8.18 17.61 1.73
C SER A 334 -6.70 17.98 1.67
N TYR A 335 -6.16 18.55 2.76
CA TYR A 335 -4.73 18.78 2.91
C TYR A 335 -3.95 17.45 2.94
N LYS A 336 -4.40 16.47 3.73
CA LYS A 336 -3.77 15.14 3.75
C LYS A 336 -3.71 14.53 2.35
N TYR A 337 -4.74 14.63 1.53
CA TYR A 337 -4.69 14.08 0.15
C TYR A 337 -3.64 14.80 -0.71
N LEU A 338 -3.49 16.12 -0.55
CA LEU A 338 -2.45 16.87 -1.27
C LEU A 338 -1.04 16.39 -0.91
N THR A 339 -0.79 15.95 0.34
CA THR A 339 0.53 15.41 0.70
C THR A 339 0.89 14.15 -0.08
N PHE A 340 -0.09 13.37 -0.56
CA PHE A 340 0.15 12.19 -1.39
C PHE A 340 0.25 12.51 -2.89
N PHE A 341 -0.51 13.50 -3.38
CA PHE A 341 -0.78 13.64 -4.82
C PHE A 341 -0.29 14.94 -5.46
N LEU A 342 -0.05 16.00 -4.70
CA LEU A 342 0.54 17.22 -5.24
C LEU A 342 2.05 17.00 -5.41
N GLU A 343 2.64 17.18 -6.57
CA GLU A 343 4.08 16.88 -6.76
C GLU A 343 5.01 17.97 -6.20
N ASP A 344 4.55 19.23 -6.21
CA ASP A 344 5.32 20.41 -5.81
C ASP A 344 5.35 20.57 -4.28
N ASP A 345 6.55 20.50 -3.70
CA ASP A 345 6.78 20.65 -2.26
C ASP A 345 6.65 22.10 -1.79
N GLU A 346 7.01 23.08 -2.63
CA GLU A 346 6.88 24.51 -2.31
C GLU A 346 5.40 24.94 -2.33
N GLU A 347 4.63 24.48 -3.32
CA GLU A 347 3.18 24.73 -3.34
C GLU A 347 2.50 24.09 -2.12
N LEU A 348 2.88 22.86 -1.76
CA LEU A 348 2.30 22.18 -0.60
C LEU A 348 2.57 22.95 0.71
N GLU A 349 3.80 23.44 0.90
CA GLU A 349 4.17 24.23 2.07
C GLU A 349 3.45 25.58 2.09
N GLN A 350 3.29 26.25 0.94
CA GLN A 350 2.49 27.48 0.86
C GLN A 350 1.02 27.23 1.23
N ILE A 351 0.43 26.13 0.76
CA ILE A 351 -0.93 25.73 1.12
C ILE A 351 -1.04 25.51 2.63
N ARG A 352 -0.04 24.85 3.24
CA ARG A 352 0.01 24.63 4.69
C ARG A 352 0.00 25.95 5.45
N GLN A 353 0.86 26.89 5.08
CA GLN A 353 0.98 28.19 5.71
C GLN A 353 -0.30 29.03 5.53
N ASP A 354 -0.84 29.09 4.31
CA ASP A 354 -2.04 29.86 4.02
C ASP A 354 -3.28 29.28 4.72
N TYR A 355 -3.42 27.96 4.81
CA TYR A 355 -4.53 27.34 5.54
C TYR A 355 -4.40 27.55 7.06
N SER A 356 -3.19 27.38 7.60
CA SER A 356 -2.91 27.53 9.04
C SER A 356 -3.06 28.98 9.52
N SER A 357 -2.85 29.96 8.64
CA SER A 357 -3.04 31.39 8.94
C SER A 357 -4.47 31.89 8.70
N GLY A 358 -5.35 31.06 8.12
CA GLY A 358 -6.70 31.48 7.74
C GLY A 358 -6.78 32.25 6.43
N LYS A 359 -5.67 32.44 5.70
CA LYS A 359 -5.64 33.08 4.39
C LYS A 359 -6.29 32.21 3.30
N LEU A 360 -6.17 30.89 3.38
CA LEU A 360 -6.86 29.95 2.50
C LEU A 360 -8.08 29.38 3.21
N LEU A 361 -9.27 29.49 2.63
CA LEU A 361 -10.49 28.89 3.17
C LEU A 361 -10.57 27.40 2.84
N THR A 362 -11.29 26.62 3.66
CA THR A 362 -11.54 25.19 3.41
C THR A 362 -12.14 24.94 2.03
N GLY A 363 -13.04 25.80 1.55
CA GLY A 363 -13.61 25.67 0.21
C GLY A 363 -12.57 25.78 -0.91
N GLU A 364 -11.57 26.65 -0.74
CA GLU A 364 -10.47 26.85 -1.70
C GLU A 364 -9.47 25.69 -1.65
N LEU A 365 -9.14 25.21 -0.44
CA LEU A 365 -8.35 23.99 -0.24
C LEU A 365 -8.99 22.79 -0.94
N LYS A 366 -10.28 22.57 -0.72
CA LYS A 366 -11.04 21.49 -1.39
C LYS A 366 -11.02 21.63 -2.90
N GLN A 367 -11.15 22.84 -3.45
CA GLN A 367 -11.06 23.07 -4.89
C GLN A 367 -9.70 22.68 -5.47
N LYS A 368 -8.60 23.02 -4.79
CA LYS A 368 -7.25 22.59 -5.18
C LYS A 368 -7.14 21.05 -5.18
N THR A 369 -7.58 20.40 -4.10
CA THR A 369 -7.59 18.93 -4.02
C THR A 369 -8.43 18.30 -5.12
N ILE A 370 -9.63 18.83 -5.39
CA ILE A 370 -10.52 18.33 -6.46
C ILE A 370 -9.82 18.38 -7.81
N LYS A 371 -9.15 19.49 -8.14
CA LYS A 371 -8.45 19.65 -9.43
C LYS A 371 -7.35 18.59 -9.61
N ILE A 372 -6.52 18.38 -8.58
CA ILE A 372 -5.44 17.37 -8.61
C ILE A 372 -6.02 15.97 -8.78
N ILE A 373 -7.00 15.59 -7.95
CA ILE A 373 -7.60 14.25 -7.99
C ILE A 373 -8.34 13.99 -9.31
N GLN A 374 -9.04 15.00 -9.85
CA GLN A 374 -9.69 14.88 -11.16
C GLN A 374 -8.68 14.65 -12.28
N GLY A 375 -7.53 15.34 -12.28
CA GLY A 375 -6.47 15.11 -13.26
C GLY A 375 -5.94 13.68 -13.19
N ILE A 376 -5.57 13.20 -12.00
CA ILE A 376 -5.04 11.85 -11.80
C ILE A 376 -6.03 10.78 -12.25
N VAL A 377 -7.30 10.91 -11.86
CA VAL A 377 -8.34 9.94 -12.24
C VAL A 377 -8.62 9.99 -13.74
N ALA A 378 -8.67 11.19 -14.35
CA ALA A 378 -8.87 11.31 -15.79
C ALA A 378 -7.72 10.68 -16.59
N ASP A 379 -6.47 10.94 -16.19
CA ASP A 379 -5.30 10.36 -16.85
C ASP A 379 -5.25 8.83 -16.69
N HIS A 380 -5.61 8.32 -15.51
CA HIS A 380 -5.75 6.88 -15.29
C HIS A 380 -6.84 6.27 -16.17
N GLN A 381 -8.02 6.88 -16.22
CA GLN A 381 -9.12 6.42 -17.06
C GLN A 381 -8.73 6.41 -18.54
N GLU A 382 -8.00 7.42 -19.01
CA GLU A 382 -7.53 7.47 -20.39
C GLU A 382 -6.51 6.37 -20.71
N ARG A 383 -5.55 6.12 -19.81
CA ARG A 383 -4.63 4.97 -19.97
C ARG A 383 -5.37 3.64 -19.92
N ARG A 384 -6.32 3.47 -18.99
CA ARG A 384 -7.11 2.24 -18.82
C ARG A 384 -7.94 1.90 -20.05
N LYS A 385 -8.48 2.88 -20.78
CA LYS A 385 -9.22 2.64 -22.04
C LYS A 385 -8.36 1.94 -23.10
N ASN A 386 -7.04 2.14 -23.07
CA ASN A 386 -6.10 1.54 -24.01
C ASN A 386 -5.61 0.14 -23.56
N VAL A 387 -6.05 -0.35 -22.39
CA VAL A 387 -5.70 -1.67 -21.89
C VAL A 387 -6.71 -2.70 -22.40
N THR A 388 -6.42 -3.29 -23.55
CA THR A 388 -7.24 -4.37 -24.12
C THR A 388 -6.99 -5.71 -23.41
N ASP A 389 -7.84 -6.69 -23.67
CA ASP A 389 -7.67 -8.04 -23.10
C ASP A 389 -6.36 -8.70 -23.59
N GLU A 390 -5.91 -8.38 -24.81
CA GLU A 390 -4.59 -8.79 -25.32
C GLU A 390 -3.45 -8.18 -24.50
N VAL A 391 -3.55 -6.89 -24.15
CA VAL A 391 -2.54 -6.24 -23.29
C VAL A 391 -2.51 -6.91 -21.91
N VAL A 392 -3.67 -7.18 -21.30
CA VAL A 392 -3.74 -7.91 -20.03
C VAL A 392 -3.07 -9.29 -20.16
N LYS A 393 -3.40 -10.03 -21.23
CA LYS A 393 -2.82 -11.33 -21.51
C LYS A 393 -1.30 -11.27 -21.70
N GLU A 394 -0.77 -10.24 -22.33
CA GLU A 394 0.67 -10.04 -22.46
C GLU A 394 1.33 -9.89 -21.09
N PHE A 395 0.82 -9.00 -20.23
CA PHE A 395 1.34 -8.82 -18.86
C PHE A 395 1.26 -10.09 -18.03
N MET A 396 0.18 -10.86 -18.19
CA MET A 396 -0.10 -12.08 -17.42
C MET A 396 0.47 -13.37 -18.02
N SER A 397 1.08 -13.30 -19.21
CA SER A 397 1.70 -14.47 -19.83
C SER A 397 2.97 -14.90 -19.09
N ILE A 398 3.12 -16.21 -18.87
CA ILE A 398 4.33 -16.82 -18.32
C ILE A 398 5.45 -16.69 -19.36
N ARG A 399 6.37 -15.74 -19.15
CA ARG A 399 7.45 -15.42 -20.08
C ARG A 399 8.72 -14.99 -19.36
N LYS A 400 9.82 -14.91 -20.11
CA LYS A 400 11.03 -14.18 -19.69
C LYS A 400 10.74 -12.68 -19.71
N LEU A 401 11.26 -11.97 -18.71
CA LEU A 401 11.33 -10.50 -18.74
C LEU A 401 12.64 -10.08 -19.41
N ALA A 402 12.75 -8.82 -19.83
CA ALA A 402 13.91 -8.25 -20.52
C ALA A 402 15.12 -8.03 -19.58
N PHE A 403 15.55 -9.09 -18.92
CA PHE A 403 16.69 -9.15 -18.01
C PHE A 403 17.46 -10.45 -18.22
N GLU A 404 18.79 -10.36 -18.24
CA GLU A 404 19.68 -11.50 -18.29
C GLU A 404 20.19 -11.81 -16.87
N TYR A 405 20.17 -13.09 -16.50
CA TYR A 405 20.59 -13.58 -15.18
C TYR A 405 21.76 -14.55 -15.31
#